data_AF-A0A453QJK8-F1
#
_entry.id   AF-A0A453QJK8-F1
#
_cell.length_a   1.000
_cell.length_b   1.000
_cell.length_c   1.000
_cell.angle_alpha   90.00
_cell.angle_beta   90.00
_cell.angle_gamma   90.00
#
_symmetry.space_group_name_H-M   'P 1'
#
loop_
_entity.id
_entity.type
_entity.pdbx_description
1 polymer ?
#
loop_
_entity_poly.entity_id
_entity_poly.type
_entity_poly.pdbx_seq_one_letter_code
_entity_poly.pdbx_strand_id
1 'polypeptide(L)' 'MAKPVYLLDFTYLSQLRKDAHPGKYGGMFGQDCTHWCIAGLPDTWNILFYAALTGQDA' A
#
# COMPACT_ATOMS: atom_id res chain seq x y z
N MET A 1 26.43 -3.73 1.82
CA MET A 1 25.16 -3.98 2.52
C MET A 1 25.17 -5.45 2.94
N ALA A 2 25.16 -5.77 4.24
CA ALA A 2 25.42 -7.14 4.73
C ALA A 2 24.17 -8.02 4.88
N LYS A 3 22.98 -7.45 4.68
CA LYS A 3 21.69 -8.16 4.65
C LYS A 3 20.95 -7.74 3.38
N PRO A 4 20.59 -8.68 2.47
CA PRO A 4 19.82 -8.33 1.28
C PRO A 4 18.42 -7.86 1.70
N VAL A 5 17.92 -6.83 1.02
CA VAL A 5 16.58 -6.27 1.22
C VAL A 5 15.84 -6.35 -0.10
N TYR A 6 14.60 -6.85 -0.05
CA TYR A 6 13.69 -6.80 -1.19
C TYR A 6 12.86 -5.52 -1.14
N LEU A 7 12.99 -4.67 -2.16
CA LEU A 7 12.18 -3.48 -2.30
C LEU A 7 10.87 -3.86 -3.00
N LEU A 8 9.75 -3.80 -2.26
CA LEU A 8 8.42 -3.89 -2.84
C LEU A 8 7.99 -2.50 -3.33
N ASP A 9 8.25 -2.20 -4.60
CA ASP A 9 7.86 -0.91 -5.18
C ASP A 9 6.39 -0.92 -5.65
N PHE A 10 5.52 -0.39 -4.81
CA PHE A 10 4.11 -0.15 -5.12
C PHE A 10 3.80 1.35 -5.38
N THR A 11 4.82 2.20 -5.54
CA THR A 11 4.65 3.66 -5.57
C THR A 11 3.73 4.13 -6.69
N TYR A 12 4.01 3.73 -7.93
CA TYR A 12 3.21 4.13 -9.08
C TYR A 12 1.78 3.58 -9.00
N LEU A 13 1.64 2.31 -8.59
CA LEU A 13 0.34 1.69 -8.36
C LEU A 13 -0.49 2.47 -7.33
N SER A 14 0.12 2.89 -6.23
CA SER A 14 -0.55 3.68 -5.19
C SER A 14 -0.93 5.09 -5.66
N GLN A 15 -0.12 5.73 -6.50
CA GLN A 15 -0.43 7.05 -7.08
C GLN A 15 -1.66 7.02 -7.98
N LEU A 16 -1.97 5.89 -8.61
CA LEU A 16 -3.18 5.72 -9.42
C LEU A 16 -4.46 5.65 -8.57
N ARG A 17 -4.35 5.50 -7.25
CA ARG A 17 -5.47 5.20 -6.33
C ARG A 17 -5.82 6.36 -5.40
N LYS A 18 -5.94 7.58 -5.96
CA LYS A 18 -6.42 8.77 -5.23
C LYS A 18 -7.81 8.59 -4.58
N ASP A 19 -8.58 7.63 -5.09
CA ASP A 19 -9.92 7.24 -4.60
C ASP A 19 -9.87 6.40 -3.31
N ALA A 20 -8.72 5.82 -2.98
CA ALA A 20 -8.58 4.93 -1.82
C ALA A 20 -8.33 5.66 -0.49
N HIS A 21 -8.29 7.00 -0.51
CA HIS A 21 -8.12 7.82 0.70
C HIS A 21 -9.44 8.01 1.45
N PRO A 22 -9.44 8.08 2.79
CA PRO A 22 -10.63 8.42 3.58
C PRO A 22 -11.20 9.80 3.25
N GLY A 23 -10.36 10.74 2.80
CA GLY A 23 -10.76 12.11 2.55
C GLY A 23 -11.40 12.72 3.79
N LYS A 24 -12.60 13.30 3.65
CA LYS A 24 -13.36 13.89 4.76
C LYS A 24 -13.77 12.89 5.86
N TYR A 25 -13.64 11.59 5.61
CA TYR A 25 -13.99 10.53 6.56
C TYR A 25 -12.78 10.07 7.41
N GLY A 26 -11.60 10.69 7.26
CA GLY A 26 -10.36 10.31 7.96
C GLY A 26 -10.23 10.79 9.42
N GLY A 27 -11.18 11.58 9.94
CA GLY A 27 -11.20 11.99 11.35
C GLY A 27 -11.28 13.50 11.58
N MET A 28 -10.81 13.96 12.75
CA MET A 28 -11.06 15.31 13.28
C MET A 28 -10.42 16.47 12.48
N PHE A 29 -9.46 16.22 11.60
CA PHE A 29 -8.64 17.28 10.98
C PHE A 29 -8.99 17.60 9.51
N GLY A 30 -10.15 17.16 9.01
CA GLY A 30 -10.60 17.48 7.65
C GLY A 30 -10.23 16.41 6.62
N GLN A 31 -9.81 16.82 5.42
CA GLN A 31 -9.54 15.92 4.30
C GLN A 31 -8.23 15.15 4.51
N ASP A 32 -8.31 13.86 4.84
CA ASP A 32 -7.16 12.97 4.92
C ASP A 32 -6.81 12.37 3.55
N CYS A 33 -5.69 12.82 3.00
CA CYS A 33 -5.10 12.31 1.76
C CYS A 33 -3.79 11.54 2.00
N THR A 34 -3.54 11.11 3.24
CA THR A 34 -2.29 10.45 3.65
C THR A 34 -2.51 9.01 4.08
N HIS A 35 -3.64 8.72 4.74
CA HIS A 35 -4.04 7.37 5.09
C HIS A 35 -4.92 6.76 4.01
N TRP A 36 -5.24 5.48 4.17
CA TRP A 36 -6.01 4.70 3.22
C TRP A 36 -7.22 4.07 3.92
N CYS A 37 -8.34 3.97 3.21
CA CYS A 37 -9.48 3.18 3.67
C CYS A 37 -9.12 1.68 3.73
N ILE A 38 -9.81 0.97 4.63
CA ILE A 38 -9.78 -0.49 4.74
C ILE A 38 -11.24 -1.01 4.67
N ALA A 39 -11.58 -2.00 3.84
CA ALA A 39 -10.74 -2.68 2.84
C ALA A 39 -10.33 -1.75 1.67
N GLY A 40 -9.14 -1.94 1.08
CA GLY A 40 -8.64 -1.01 0.06
C GLY A 40 -7.19 -1.23 -0.42
N LEU A 41 -6.51 -0.11 -0.71
CA LEU A 41 -5.15 -0.13 -1.27
C LEU A 41 -4.13 -0.90 -0.42
N PRO A 42 -4.12 -0.81 0.93
CA PRO A 42 -3.20 -1.59 1.77
C PRO A 42 -3.36 -3.11 1.61
N ASP A 43 -4.57 -3.60 1.28
CA ASP A 43 -4.78 -5.03 1.05
C ASP A 43 -4.09 -5.50 -0.23
N THR A 44 -4.05 -4.65 -1.26
CA THR A 44 -3.30 -4.94 -2.49
C THR A 44 -1.80 -5.03 -2.21
N TRP A 45 -1.26 -4.16 -1.35
CA TRP A 45 0.13 -4.25 -0.93
C TRP A 45 0.41 -5.57 -0.19
N ASN A 46 -0.50 -6.00 0.68
CA ASN A 46 -0.38 -7.26 1.41
C ASN A 46 -0.44 -8.49 0.47
N ILE A 47 -1.26 -8.45 -0.58
CA ILE A 47 -1.31 -9.51 -1.60
C ILE A 47 0.01 -9.58 -2.37
N LEU A 48 0.54 -8.43 -2.81
CA LEU A 48 1.83 -8.38 -3.50
C LEU A 48 2.98 -8.82 -2.59
N PHE A 49 2.94 -8.44 -1.31
CA PHE A 49 3.88 -8.89 -0.31
C PHE A 49 3.82 -10.40 -0.09
N TYR A 50 2.62 -10.97 0.04
CA TYR A 50 2.43 -12.41 0.17
C TYR A 50 2.95 -13.17 -1.06
N ALA A 51 2.68 -12.65 -2.27
CA ALA A 51 3.21 -13.21 -3.51
C ALA A 51 4.75 -13.14 -3.56
N ALA A 52 5.36 -12.05 -3.12
CA ALA A 52 6.81 -11.92 -3.05
C ALA A 52 7.44 -12.87 -2.01
N LEU A 53 6.77 -13.10 -0.88
CA LEU A 53 7.24 -14.04 0.16
C LEU A 53 7.15 -15.50 -0.27
N THR A 54 6.13 -15.86 -1.06
CA THR A 54 5.82 -17.26 -1.40
C THR A 54 6.20 -17.67 -2.81
N GLY A 55 6.44 -16.69 -3.70
CA GLY A 55 6.74 -16.90 -5.12
C GLY A 55 8.16 -16.57 -5.55
N GLN A 56 9.08 -16.24 -4.62
CA GLN A 56 10.48 -15.90 -4.93
C GLN A 56 11.41 -17.10 -5.20
N ASP A 57 10.87 -18.32 -5.34
CA ASP A 57 11.61 -19.54 -5.69
C ASP A 57 11.25 -20.12 -7.08
N ALA A 58 11.00 -19.27 -8.08
CA ALA A 58 10.88 -19.67 -9.48
C ALA A 58 11.85 -18.92 -10.39
#